data_AF-A0A1D3K748-F1
#
_entry.id   AF-A0A1D3K748-F1
#
_cell.length_a   1.000
_cell.length_b   1.000
_cell.length_c   1.000
_cell.angle_alpha   90.00
_cell.angle_beta   90.00
_cell.angle_gamma   90.00
#
_symmetry.space_group_name_H-M   'P 1'
#
loop_
_entity.id
_entity.type
_entity.pdbx_description
1 polymer ?
#
loop_
_entity_poly.entity_id
_entity_poly.type
_entity_poly.pdbx_seq_one_letter_code
_entity_poly.pdbx_strand_id
1 'polypeptide(L)'
;MDLEDALSVFEYLRDTNAEPGDWRTITPPKLTAEGQAKLAALGGALADFDEASQPWIVLATLLLDKTRVAARIASSSSVSDQAQGIAIWQFMNFVRAQPKGQGLPIQRLSDRMRRLLRLRDDRDLRQLPAAALGIDAVRLMTIHGSKGLEFPAVHIAGVNKDSIPGALRSSKCPPPEGMIAGGRGSAEAIVREAHNEEQECLFYVAMSRAKTRLSFYGATSTSNGRARPLSPFLDRIGPVQRRTVTPTTVMPCAPDEALITVDFSGTPRFSSDAVALYESCSRRFLYTHLLQVGGRRRTSSFMQMHEAIREVYRALVVEGNAHTGDWQELLSQAFEARGLHEHGYVDDYREMAATMLQYFLTSRDGAYIEEPATLYIEIDGNEIEVTPDDVFVKAGSRHIRRVRTGHAPSRDIKDVGLLHSPWRLKLSSQMPSWNWFTWLTPKPKRSNSPIKN
;
A
#
# COMPACT_ATOMS: atom_id res chain seq x y z
N MET A 1 3.22 -25.00 15.09
CA MET A 1 3.75 -24.82 13.73
C MET A 1 4.53 -23.54 13.77
N ASP A 2 5.84 -23.70 13.73
CA ASP A 2 6.78 -22.60 13.63
C ASP A 2 6.89 -22.13 12.16
N LEU A 3 7.81 -21.20 11.90
CA LEU A 3 8.04 -20.66 10.57
C LEU A 3 8.76 -21.66 9.65
N GLU A 4 9.59 -22.55 10.19
CA GLU A 4 10.36 -23.55 9.43
C GLU A 4 9.46 -24.65 8.86
N ASP A 5 8.49 -25.11 9.65
CA ASP A 5 7.42 -26.00 9.23
C ASP A 5 6.60 -25.38 8.08
N ALA A 6 6.22 -24.10 8.23
CA ALA A 6 5.45 -23.38 7.22
C ALA A 6 6.25 -23.21 5.92
N LEU A 7 7.55 -22.89 6.02
CA LEU A 7 8.48 -22.84 4.89
C LEU A 7 8.57 -24.18 4.16
N SER A 8 8.72 -25.28 4.91
CA SER A 8 8.78 -26.63 4.34
C SER A 8 7.50 -26.98 3.57
N VAL A 9 6.33 -26.55 4.05
CA VAL A 9 5.06 -26.69 3.33
C VAL A 9 5.07 -25.86 2.03
N PHE A 10 5.49 -24.60 2.08
CA PHE A 10 5.51 -23.73 0.90
C PHE A 10 6.50 -24.20 -0.17
N GLU A 11 7.67 -24.67 0.22
CA GLU A 11 8.66 -25.26 -0.69
C GLU A 11 8.11 -26.52 -1.35
N TYR A 12 7.57 -27.44 -0.55
CA TYR A 12 6.98 -28.68 -1.07
C TYR A 12 5.88 -28.41 -2.11
N LEU A 13 4.93 -27.53 -1.80
CA LEU A 13 3.84 -27.18 -2.71
C LEU A 13 4.32 -26.56 -4.02
N ARG A 14 5.41 -25.79 -3.97
CA ARG A 14 6.01 -25.15 -5.13
C ARG A 14 6.74 -26.16 -6.00
N ASP A 15 7.55 -27.02 -5.39
CA ASP A 15 8.35 -28.02 -6.08
C ASP A 15 7.48 -29.08 -6.74
N THR A 16 6.35 -29.44 -6.13
CA THR A 16 5.39 -30.40 -6.73
C THR A 16 4.39 -29.75 -7.68
N ASN A 17 4.44 -28.43 -7.87
CA ASN A 17 3.45 -27.65 -8.61
C ASN A 17 2.00 -28.04 -8.24
N ALA A 18 1.73 -28.08 -6.92
CA ALA A 18 0.49 -28.60 -6.37
C ALA A 18 -0.73 -27.77 -6.78
N GLU A 19 -1.87 -28.44 -7.01
CA GLU A 19 -3.13 -27.81 -7.35
C GLU A 19 -3.80 -27.18 -6.10
N PRO A 20 -4.74 -26.22 -6.28
CA PRO A 20 -5.45 -25.61 -5.17
C PRO A 20 -6.17 -26.64 -4.28
N GLY A 21 -5.71 -26.77 -3.04
CA GLY A 21 -6.31 -27.67 -2.04
C GLY A 21 -5.46 -28.89 -1.69
N ASP A 22 -4.47 -29.23 -2.52
CA ASP A 22 -3.59 -30.39 -2.32
C ASP A 22 -2.82 -30.33 -1.00
N TRP A 23 -2.55 -29.13 -0.48
CA TRP A 23 -1.89 -28.91 0.81
C TRP A 23 -2.56 -29.62 2.01
N ARG A 24 -3.82 -30.08 1.87
CA ARG A 24 -4.55 -30.80 2.91
C ARG A 24 -4.05 -32.23 3.14
N THR A 25 -3.42 -32.83 2.14
CA THR A 25 -3.01 -34.25 2.15
C THR A 25 -1.50 -34.44 2.02
N ILE A 26 -0.74 -33.36 1.83
CA ILE A 26 0.72 -33.43 1.73
C ILE A 26 1.35 -33.83 3.07
N THR A 27 2.52 -34.47 2.97
CA THR A 27 3.40 -34.73 4.12
C THR A 27 4.82 -34.32 3.74
N PRO A 28 5.18 -33.03 3.87
CA PRO A 28 6.53 -32.57 3.57
C PRO A 28 7.57 -33.30 4.44
N PRO A 29 8.70 -33.72 3.88
CA PRO A 29 9.67 -34.58 4.57
C PRO A 29 10.34 -33.90 5.78
N LYS A 30 10.42 -32.56 5.79
CA LYS A 30 11.05 -31.77 6.87
C LYS A 30 10.07 -31.31 7.96
N LEU A 31 8.80 -31.72 7.89
CA LEU A 31 7.78 -31.23 8.82
C LEU A 31 7.92 -31.89 10.19
N THR A 32 7.99 -31.09 11.25
CA THR A 32 8.04 -31.60 12.63
C THR A 32 6.73 -32.32 13.00
N ALA A 33 6.74 -33.13 14.06
CA ALA A 33 5.53 -33.79 14.54
C ALA A 33 4.44 -32.77 14.97
N GLU A 34 4.85 -31.63 15.53
CA GLU A 34 3.92 -30.54 15.83
C GLU A 34 3.38 -29.91 14.54
N GLY A 35 4.25 -29.63 13.56
CA GLY A 35 3.88 -29.12 12.24
C GLY A 35 2.86 -30.02 11.54
N GLN A 36 3.09 -31.34 11.52
CA GLN A 36 2.18 -32.35 10.98
C GLN A 36 0.83 -32.31 11.68
N ALA A 37 0.81 -32.30 13.02
CA ALA A 37 -0.43 -32.24 13.79
C ALA A 37 -1.23 -30.95 13.52
N LYS A 38 -0.55 -29.80 13.39
CA LYS A 38 -1.18 -28.51 13.09
C LYS A 38 -1.68 -28.43 11.65
N LEU A 39 -0.93 -28.96 10.68
CA LEU A 39 -1.34 -29.03 9.28
C LEU A 39 -2.56 -29.94 9.12
N ALA A 40 -2.56 -31.11 9.77
CA ALA A 40 -3.70 -32.02 9.80
C ALA A 40 -4.93 -31.37 10.47
N ALA A 41 -4.75 -30.64 11.58
CA ALA A 41 -5.82 -29.89 12.22
C ALA A 41 -6.40 -28.79 11.31
N LEU A 42 -5.55 -28.08 10.55
CA LEU A 42 -5.98 -27.09 9.57
C LEU A 42 -6.74 -27.75 8.40
N GLY A 43 -6.24 -28.89 7.91
CA GLY A 43 -6.91 -29.70 6.90
C GLY A 43 -8.30 -30.15 7.35
N GLY A 44 -8.41 -30.69 8.57
CA GLY A 44 -9.69 -31.10 9.16
C GLY A 44 -10.67 -29.94 9.38
N ALA A 45 -10.15 -28.77 9.81
CA ALA A 45 -10.96 -27.56 9.93
C ALA A 45 -11.55 -27.13 8.57
N LEU A 46 -10.86 -27.39 7.47
CA LEU A 46 -11.25 -26.96 6.12
C LEU A 46 -11.83 -28.06 5.21
N ALA A 47 -11.93 -29.30 5.68
CA ALA A 47 -12.23 -30.48 4.86
C ALA A 47 -13.51 -30.36 4.00
N ASP A 48 -14.56 -29.73 4.55
CA ASP A 48 -15.89 -29.64 3.91
C ASP A 48 -16.08 -28.37 3.06
N PHE A 49 -15.01 -27.60 2.84
CA PHE A 49 -15.06 -26.37 2.06
C PHE A 49 -14.25 -26.47 0.78
N ASP A 50 -14.80 -25.86 -0.25
CA ASP A 50 -14.25 -25.71 -1.60
C ASP A 50 -14.40 -24.26 -2.09
N GLU A 51 -14.09 -24.01 -3.36
CA GLU A 51 -14.18 -22.69 -3.97
C GLU A 51 -15.62 -22.18 -4.17
N ALA A 52 -16.60 -23.09 -4.21
CA ALA A 52 -18.03 -22.79 -4.36
C ALA A 52 -18.71 -22.49 -3.01
N SER A 53 -18.02 -22.77 -1.91
CA SER A 53 -18.52 -22.57 -0.55
C SER A 53 -18.81 -21.10 -0.26
N GLN A 54 -19.95 -20.84 0.40
CA GLN A 54 -20.35 -19.48 0.74
C GLN A 54 -19.48 -18.93 1.87
N PRO A 55 -18.82 -17.77 1.72
CA PRO A 55 -17.88 -17.26 2.72
C PRO A 55 -18.47 -17.11 4.13
N TRP A 56 -19.75 -16.73 4.23
CA TRP A 56 -20.45 -16.67 5.50
C TRP A 56 -20.51 -18.04 6.19
N ILE A 57 -20.86 -19.09 5.45
CA ILE A 57 -20.96 -20.46 5.98
C ILE A 57 -19.59 -20.95 6.41
N VAL A 58 -18.57 -20.74 5.57
CA VAL A 58 -17.18 -21.12 5.90
C VAL A 58 -16.75 -20.46 7.21
N LEU A 59 -16.89 -19.13 7.32
CA LEU A 59 -16.44 -18.40 8.51
C LEU A 59 -17.26 -18.74 9.75
N ALA A 60 -18.59 -18.85 9.63
CA ALA A 60 -19.46 -19.21 10.75
C ALA A 60 -19.09 -20.59 11.30
N THR A 61 -18.98 -21.58 10.42
CA THR A 61 -18.63 -22.96 10.78
C THR A 61 -17.23 -23.03 11.37
N LEU A 62 -16.24 -22.34 10.79
CA LEU A 62 -14.90 -22.28 11.36
C LEU A 62 -14.90 -21.65 12.75
N LEU A 63 -15.53 -20.50 12.94
CA LEU A 63 -15.48 -19.76 14.19
C LEU A 63 -16.28 -20.42 15.32
N LEU A 64 -17.43 -21.02 15.00
CA LEU A 64 -18.41 -21.52 15.97
C LEU A 64 -18.34 -23.04 16.17
N ASP A 65 -18.14 -23.82 15.10
CA ASP A 65 -18.32 -25.27 15.13
C ASP A 65 -16.98 -26.02 15.12
N LYS A 66 -16.08 -25.65 14.21
CA LYS A 66 -14.82 -26.38 13.99
C LYS A 66 -13.65 -25.85 14.79
N THR A 67 -13.71 -24.61 15.26
CA THR A 67 -12.68 -24.03 16.13
C THR A 67 -13.29 -23.49 17.41
N ARG A 68 -12.46 -23.32 18.44
CA ARG A 68 -12.87 -22.71 19.70
C ARG A 68 -12.61 -21.19 19.73
N VAL A 69 -12.44 -20.54 18.57
CA VAL A 69 -12.09 -19.11 18.52
C VAL A 69 -13.22 -18.26 19.13
N ALA A 70 -14.46 -18.44 18.67
CA ALA A 70 -15.58 -17.66 19.21
C ALA A 70 -15.83 -17.98 20.69
N ALA A 71 -15.74 -19.26 21.08
CA ALA A 71 -15.89 -19.68 22.47
C ALA A 71 -14.85 -19.04 23.40
N ARG A 72 -13.58 -18.99 22.99
CA ARG A 72 -12.49 -18.37 23.76
C ARG A 72 -12.73 -16.88 23.95
N ILE A 73 -13.08 -16.18 22.87
CA ILE A 73 -13.40 -14.75 22.90
C ILE A 73 -14.59 -14.48 23.82
N ALA A 74 -15.67 -15.26 23.69
CA ALA A 74 -16.88 -15.09 24.50
C ALA A 74 -16.64 -15.37 26.00
N SER A 75 -15.69 -16.25 26.33
CA SER A 75 -15.30 -16.54 27.72
C SER A 75 -14.30 -15.56 28.31
N SER A 76 -13.73 -14.66 27.51
CA SER A 76 -12.67 -13.76 27.97
C SER A 76 -13.22 -12.49 28.61
N SER A 77 -12.61 -12.10 29.72
CA SER A 77 -12.83 -10.80 30.37
C SER A 77 -11.86 -9.72 29.89
N SER A 78 -10.94 -10.05 28.96
CA SER A 78 -9.97 -9.11 28.41
C SER A 78 -10.63 -8.16 27.41
N VAL A 79 -10.39 -6.85 27.58
CA VAL A 79 -10.85 -5.81 26.64
C VAL A 79 -10.33 -6.07 25.23
N SER A 80 -9.11 -6.61 25.10
CA SER A 80 -8.51 -6.96 23.80
C SER A 80 -9.32 -8.03 23.07
N ASP A 81 -9.74 -9.08 23.78
CA ASP A 81 -10.50 -10.18 23.20
C ASP A 81 -11.93 -9.75 22.88
N GLN A 82 -12.55 -8.93 23.74
CA GLN A 82 -13.86 -8.34 23.48
C GLN A 82 -13.84 -7.45 22.23
N ALA A 83 -12.79 -6.62 22.07
CA ALA A 83 -12.59 -5.81 20.88
C ALA A 83 -12.38 -6.66 19.62
N GLN A 84 -11.61 -7.75 19.73
CA GLN A 84 -11.46 -8.74 18.66
C GLN A 84 -12.80 -9.37 18.29
N GLY A 85 -13.62 -9.73 19.28
CA GLY A 85 -14.95 -10.28 19.09
C GLY A 85 -15.88 -9.35 18.32
N ILE A 86 -15.86 -8.05 18.64
CA ILE A 86 -16.63 -7.03 17.91
C ILE A 86 -16.16 -6.93 16.46
N ALA A 87 -14.84 -6.90 16.22
CA ALA A 87 -14.30 -6.81 14.88
C ALA A 87 -14.70 -8.03 14.03
N ILE A 88 -14.60 -9.24 14.61
CA ILE A 88 -15.07 -10.48 13.97
C ILE A 88 -16.57 -10.40 13.70
N TRP A 89 -17.38 -9.96 14.68
CA TRP A 89 -18.82 -9.84 14.52
C TRP A 89 -19.22 -8.84 13.43
N GLN A 90 -18.56 -7.68 13.34
CA GLN A 90 -18.80 -6.68 12.30
C GLN A 90 -18.46 -7.25 10.92
N PHE A 91 -17.29 -7.89 10.81
CA PHE A 91 -16.87 -8.56 9.58
C PHE A 91 -17.86 -9.65 9.16
N MET A 92 -18.28 -10.48 10.11
CA MET A 92 -19.28 -11.51 9.90
C MET A 92 -20.58 -10.90 9.36
N ASN A 93 -21.13 -9.85 9.99
CA ASN A 93 -22.35 -9.20 9.48
C ASN A 93 -22.19 -8.62 8.08
N PHE A 94 -21.02 -8.07 7.77
CA PHE A 94 -20.71 -7.63 6.41
C PHE A 94 -20.72 -8.81 5.42
N VAL A 95 -20.11 -9.94 5.79
CA VAL A 95 -20.05 -11.13 4.96
C VAL A 95 -21.43 -11.76 4.78
N ARG A 96 -22.30 -11.72 5.81
CA ARG A 96 -23.66 -12.31 5.79
C ARG A 96 -24.50 -11.84 4.61
N ALA A 97 -24.42 -10.56 4.26
CA ALA A 97 -25.24 -9.96 3.22
C ALA A 97 -24.46 -9.84 1.90
N GLN A 98 -24.30 -10.93 1.13
CA GLN A 98 -23.71 -10.87 -0.21
C GLN A 98 -24.76 -10.67 -1.32
N PRO A 99 -24.67 -9.60 -2.14
CA PRO A 99 -25.52 -9.45 -3.32
C PRO A 99 -25.27 -10.58 -4.31
N LYS A 100 -26.33 -11.16 -4.91
CA LYS A 100 -26.19 -12.19 -5.97
C LYS A 100 -25.39 -11.65 -7.17
N GLY A 101 -24.63 -12.52 -7.83
CA GLY A 101 -23.80 -12.17 -8.97
C GLY A 101 -23.07 -13.39 -9.56
N GLN A 102 -22.44 -13.22 -10.71
CA GLN A 102 -21.68 -14.28 -11.38
C GLN A 102 -20.28 -14.45 -10.78
N GLY A 103 -19.70 -15.65 -10.97
CA GLY A 103 -18.36 -16.01 -10.48
C GLY A 103 -18.34 -16.57 -9.06
N LEU A 104 -17.15 -16.99 -8.63
CA LEU A 104 -16.94 -17.67 -7.35
C LEU A 104 -17.33 -16.78 -6.15
N PRO A 105 -18.00 -17.31 -5.12
CA PRO A 105 -18.44 -16.54 -3.96
C PRO A 105 -17.31 -15.75 -3.26
N ILE A 106 -16.14 -16.37 -3.07
CA ILE A 106 -14.99 -15.74 -2.44
C ILE A 106 -14.41 -14.58 -3.27
N GLN A 107 -14.41 -14.72 -4.60
CA GLN A 107 -13.96 -13.65 -5.50
C GLN A 107 -14.92 -12.46 -5.46
N ARG A 108 -16.23 -12.72 -5.48
CA ARG A 108 -17.27 -11.68 -5.34
C ARG A 108 -17.14 -10.91 -4.03
N LEU A 109 -16.95 -11.61 -2.92
CA LEU A 109 -16.72 -10.98 -1.61
C LEU A 109 -15.48 -10.08 -1.63
N SER A 110 -14.37 -10.59 -2.15
CA SER A 110 -13.10 -9.87 -2.23
C SER A 110 -13.22 -8.62 -3.11
N ASP A 111 -13.91 -8.71 -4.24
CA ASP A 111 -14.11 -7.59 -5.16
C ASP A 111 -15.02 -6.53 -4.58
N ARG A 112 -16.06 -6.93 -3.84
CA ARG A 112 -16.91 -6.00 -3.09
C ARG A 112 -16.10 -5.24 -2.04
N MET A 113 -15.27 -5.92 -1.24
CA MET A 113 -14.41 -5.25 -0.27
C MET A 113 -13.47 -4.24 -0.95
N ARG A 114 -12.79 -4.65 -2.03
CA ARG A 114 -11.91 -3.77 -2.80
C ARG A 114 -12.66 -2.56 -3.37
N ARG A 115 -13.88 -2.77 -3.88
CA ARG A 115 -14.72 -1.68 -4.41
C ARG A 115 -15.08 -0.69 -3.31
N LEU A 116 -15.55 -1.16 -2.15
CA LEU A 116 -15.90 -0.29 -1.02
C LEU A 116 -14.70 0.52 -0.54
N LEU A 117 -13.53 -0.10 -0.40
CA LEU A 117 -12.29 0.59 -0.02
C LEU A 117 -11.85 1.62 -1.06
N ARG A 118 -11.96 1.31 -2.36
CA ARG A 118 -11.64 2.24 -3.46
C ARG A 118 -12.58 3.45 -3.47
N LEU A 119 -13.86 3.22 -3.20
CA LEU A 119 -14.89 4.27 -3.14
C LEU A 119 -14.93 5.01 -1.79
N ARG A 120 -14.19 4.52 -0.78
CA ARG A 120 -14.26 4.98 0.62
C ARG A 120 -15.68 4.94 1.20
N ASP A 121 -16.44 3.92 0.79
CA ASP A 121 -17.83 3.68 1.14
C ASP A 121 -17.97 2.64 2.28
N ASP A 122 -16.91 2.50 3.08
CA ASP A 122 -16.84 1.59 4.23
C ASP A 122 -17.19 2.30 5.55
N ARG A 123 -17.67 3.56 5.49
CA ARG A 123 -17.88 4.41 6.68
C ARG A 123 -18.86 3.81 7.67
N ASP A 124 -19.96 3.26 7.20
CA ASP A 124 -20.99 2.67 8.06
C ASP A 124 -20.50 1.37 8.71
N LEU A 125 -19.57 0.65 8.07
CA LEU A 125 -18.95 -0.55 8.62
C LEU A 125 -17.99 -0.26 9.78
N ARG A 126 -17.55 1.00 9.92
CA ARG A 126 -16.66 1.44 11.01
C ARG A 126 -17.42 1.78 12.29
N GLN A 127 -18.75 1.85 12.25
CA GLN A 127 -19.53 2.15 13.45
C GLN A 127 -19.58 0.95 14.37
N LEU A 128 -19.15 1.15 15.61
CA LEU A 128 -19.22 0.13 16.64
C LEU A 128 -20.69 -0.18 16.97
N PRO A 129 -21.06 -1.46 17.12
CA PRO A 129 -22.40 -1.83 17.51
C PRO A 129 -22.73 -1.37 18.93
N ALA A 130 -24.02 -1.23 19.26
CA ALA A 130 -24.47 -0.85 20.60
C ALA A 130 -23.89 -1.76 21.71
N ALA A 131 -23.69 -3.05 21.42
CA ALA A 131 -23.06 -4.00 22.33
C ALA A 131 -21.62 -3.62 22.73
N ALA A 132 -20.90 -2.89 21.88
CA ALA A 132 -19.56 -2.39 22.18
C ALA A 132 -19.57 -1.23 23.18
N LEU A 133 -20.74 -0.63 23.46
CA LEU A 133 -20.83 0.52 24.35
C LEU A 133 -20.48 0.18 25.80
N GLY A 134 -20.66 -1.09 26.20
CA GLY A 134 -20.39 -1.57 27.56
C GLY A 134 -18.95 -1.97 27.83
N ILE A 135 -18.06 -1.89 26.84
CA ILE A 135 -16.63 -2.20 27.04
C ILE A 135 -15.96 -1.06 27.79
N ASP A 136 -15.23 -1.40 28.85
CA ASP A 136 -14.41 -0.46 29.61
C ASP A 136 -13.14 -0.09 28.82
N ALA A 137 -13.30 0.79 27.85
CA ALA A 137 -12.24 1.24 26.95
C ALA A 137 -12.39 2.71 26.57
N VAL A 138 -11.25 3.33 26.20
CA VAL A 138 -11.22 4.69 25.64
C VAL A 138 -11.67 4.64 24.19
N ARG A 139 -12.67 5.48 23.85
CA ARG A 139 -13.17 5.58 22.48
C ARG A 139 -12.45 6.68 21.72
N LEU A 140 -11.66 6.28 20.72
CA LEU A 140 -11.04 7.21 19.78
C LEU A 140 -11.96 7.45 18.59
N MET A 141 -12.36 8.70 18.36
CA MET A 141 -13.22 9.09 17.24
C MET A 141 -12.92 10.50 16.75
N THR A 142 -13.43 10.84 15.58
CA THR A 142 -13.36 12.20 15.05
C THR A 142 -14.40 13.10 15.72
N ILE A 143 -14.18 14.42 15.68
CA ILE A 143 -15.17 15.40 16.18
C ILE A 143 -16.53 15.19 15.51
N HIS A 144 -16.55 15.01 14.19
CA HIS A 144 -17.77 14.69 13.44
C HIS A 144 -18.47 13.42 13.93
N GLY A 145 -17.71 12.34 14.18
CA GLY A 145 -18.24 11.08 14.67
C GLY A 145 -18.80 11.15 16.10
N SER A 146 -18.46 12.20 16.86
CA SER A 146 -18.98 12.42 18.21
C SER A 146 -20.33 13.15 18.25
N LYS A 147 -20.82 13.67 17.12
CA LYS A 147 -22.07 14.43 17.05
C LYS A 147 -23.24 13.57 17.53
N GLY A 148 -24.02 14.09 18.48
CA GLY A 148 -25.15 13.37 19.08
C GLY A 148 -24.76 12.38 20.20
N LEU A 149 -23.46 12.24 20.50
CA LEU A 149 -22.96 11.46 21.64
C LEU A 149 -22.55 12.38 22.78
N GLU A 150 -22.47 11.82 23.98
CA GLU A 150 -21.99 12.49 25.18
C GLU A 150 -21.17 11.52 26.03
N PHE A 151 -20.13 12.03 26.69
CA PHE A 151 -19.18 11.22 27.46
C PHE A 151 -18.92 11.85 28.83
N PRO A 152 -18.70 11.05 29.89
CA PRO A 152 -18.31 11.57 31.20
C PRO A 152 -17.09 12.49 31.11
N ALA A 153 -16.06 12.06 30.37
CA ALA A 153 -14.84 12.81 30.12
C ALA A 153 -14.51 12.85 28.63
N VAL A 154 -14.04 13.99 28.14
CA VAL A 154 -13.59 14.18 26.76
C VAL A 154 -12.17 14.73 26.74
N HIS A 155 -11.31 14.07 25.98
CA HIS A 155 -9.92 14.45 25.75
C HIS A 155 -9.76 14.87 24.29
N ILE A 156 -9.57 16.17 24.05
CA ILE A 156 -9.38 16.72 22.70
C ILE A 156 -7.88 16.84 22.43
N ALA A 157 -7.38 15.95 21.58
CA ALA A 157 -5.99 15.96 21.16
C ALA A 157 -5.75 16.84 19.91
N GLY A 158 -4.52 17.36 19.77
CA GLY A 158 -4.12 18.13 18.59
C GLY A 158 -4.69 19.56 18.57
N VAL A 159 -4.83 20.21 19.73
CA VAL A 159 -5.36 21.58 19.85
C VAL A 159 -4.27 22.60 19.53
N ASN A 160 -3.80 22.55 18.28
CA ASN A 160 -2.76 23.39 17.71
C ASN A 160 -3.31 24.23 16.57
N LYS A 161 -2.72 25.40 16.31
CA LYS A 161 -3.18 26.34 15.27
C LYS A 161 -3.31 25.70 13.88
N ASP A 162 -2.40 24.78 13.55
CA ASP A 162 -2.33 24.05 12.28
C ASP A 162 -3.28 22.84 12.20
N SER A 163 -3.91 22.45 13.31
CA SER A 163 -4.85 21.32 13.40
C SER A 163 -6.29 21.77 13.57
N ILE A 164 -6.56 22.73 14.47
CA ILE A 164 -7.86 23.37 14.64
C ILE A 164 -7.62 24.86 14.97
N PRO A 165 -8.07 25.81 14.14
CA PRO A 165 -8.92 25.68 12.93
C PRO A 165 -8.24 25.04 11.70
N GLY A 166 -6.91 24.86 11.73
CA GLY A 166 -6.19 24.31 10.58
C GLY A 166 -6.19 25.23 9.35
N ALA A 167 -5.45 24.84 8.33
CA ALA A 167 -5.33 25.62 7.10
C ALA A 167 -6.56 25.41 6.19
N LEU A 168 -7.04 26.51 5.59
CA LEU A 168 -8.01 26.45 4.50
C LEU A 168 -7.43 25.62 3.35
N ARG A 169 -8.18 24.62 2.90
CA ARG A 169 -7.82 23.81 1.73
C ARG A 169 -8.65 24.29 0.55
N SER A 170 -8.00 24.69 -0.53
CA SER A 170 -8.71 25.02 -1.77
C SER A 170 -9.40 23.78 -2.34
N SER A 171 -10.64 23.94 -2.80
CA SER A 171 -11.34 22.87 -3.53
C SER A 171 -10.65 22.66 -4.87
N LYS A 172 -10.46 21.39 -5.26
CA LYS A 172 -9.98 21.03 -6.61
C LYS A 172 -11.01 21.35 -7.70
N CYS A 173 -12.27 21.45 -7.30
CA CYS A 173 -13.40 21.82 -8.14
C CYS A 173 -14.18 22.90 -7.40
N PRO A 174 -13.78 24.18 -7.53
CA PRO A 174 -14.53 25.27 -6.92
C PRO A 174 -15.92 25.38 -7.59
N PRO A 175 -16.94 25.85 -6.84
CA PRO A 175 -18.23 26.14 -7.45
C PRO A 175 -18.10 27.25 -8.49
N PRO A 176 -18.91 27.26 -9.56
CA PRO A 176 -18.91 28.35 -10.53
C PRO A 176 -19.23 29.70 -9.88
N GLU A 177 -18.76 30.77 -10.50
CA GLU A 177 -18.95 32.13 -9.99
C GLU A 177 -20.43 32.50 -9.92
N GLY A 178 -20.85 33.17 -8.84
CA GLY A 178 -22.25 33.53 -8.61
C GLY A 178 -23.19 32.38 -8.20
N MET A 179 -22.72 31.12 -8.16
CA MET A 179 -23.56 29.97 -7.80
C MET A 179 -23.60 29.65 -6.30
N ILE A 180 -22.88 30.38 -5.45
CA ILE A 180 -22.96 30.22 -4.00
C ILE A 180 -24.15 31.04 -3.49
N ALA A 181 -25.23 30.35 -3.14
CA ALA A 181 -26.43 30.99 -2.59
C ALA A 181 -26.10 31.79 -1.32
N GLY A 182 -26.51 33.06 -1.28
CA GLY A 182 -26.29 33.95 -0.13
C GLY A 182 -24.86 34.48 0.02
N GLY A 183 -23.92 34.08 -0.84
CA GLY A 183 -22.55 34.58 -0.81
C GLY A 183 -22.43 36.04 -1.26
N ARG A 184 -21.72 36.87 -0.50
CA ARG A 184 -21.39 38.25 -0.87
C ARG A 184 -19.87 38.39 -1.00
N GLY A 185 -19.39 38.99 -2.09
CA GLY A 185 -17.96 39.16 -2.36
C GLY A 185 -17.37 38.04 -3.22
N SER A 186 -16.04 37.91 -3.22
CA SER A 186 -15.35 36.91 -4.03
C SER A 186 -15.60 35.49 -3.52
N ALA A 187 -15.58 34.50 -4.43
CA ALA A 187 -15.72 33.08 -4.07
C ALA A 187 -14.72 32.65 -2.99
N GLU A 188 -13.49 33.17 -3.03
CA GLU A 188 -12.46 32.89 -2.03
C GLU A 188 -12.80 33.45 -0.64
N ALA A 189 -13.37 34.65 -0.57
CA ALA A 189 -13.78 35.27 0.69
C ALA A 189 -14.90 34.46 1.34
N ILE A 190 -15.92 34.08 0.55
CA ILE A 190 -17.05 33.28 0.98
C ILE A 190 -16.59 31.91 1.52
N VAL A 191 -15.71 31.22 0.78
CA VAL A 191 -15.15 29.92 1.20
C VAL A 191 -14.33 30.04 2.48
N ARG A 192 -13.57 31.13 2.64
CA ARG A 192 -12.76 31.36 3.84
C ARG A 192 -13.63 31.63 5.07
N GLU A 193 -14.68 32.43 4.93
CA GLU A 193 -15.63 32.70 6.00
C GLU A 193 -16.34 31.42 6.44
N ALA A 194 -16.87 30.64 5.48
CA ALA A 194 -17.51 29.35 5.75
C ALA A 194 -16.56 28.36 6.43
N HIS A 195 -15.29 28.28 5.99
CA HIS A 195 -14.28 27.44 6.65
C HIS A 195 -14.06 27.88 8.10
N ASN A 196 -13.90 29.19 8.35
CA ASN A 196 -13.69 29.69 9.71
C ASN A 196 -14.89 29.37 10.62
N GLU A 197 -16.10 29.61 10.14
CA GLU A 197 -17.34 29.30 10.86
C GLU A 197 -17.45 27.79 11.16
N GLU A 198 -17.15 26.93 10.18
CA GLU A 198 -17.15 25.48 10.35
C GLU A 198 -16.15 25.05 11.43
N GLN A 199 -14.95 25.63 11.47
CA GLN A 199 -13.94 25.29 12.48
C GLN A 199 -14.36 25.71 13.89
N GLU A 200 -15.04 26.85 14.03
CA GLU A 200 -15.62 27.27 15.30
C GLU A 200 -16.73 26.32 15.75
N CYS A 201 -17.62 25.94 14.83
CA CYS A 201 -18.67 24.96 15.07
C CYS A 201 -18.09 23.61 15.51
N LEU A 202 -17.02 23.14 14.86
CA LEU A 202 -16.34 21.90 15.22
C LEU A 202 -15.76 21.96 16.63
N PHE A 203 -15.10 23.06 16.98
CA PHE A 203 -14.55 23.21 18.32
C PHE A 203 -15.67 23.24 19.38
N TYR A 204 -16.75 23.96 19.13
CA TYR A 204 -17.93 23.99 19.99
C TYR A 204 -18.56 22.60 20.16
N VAL A 205 -18.74 21.85 19.06
CA VAL A 205 -19.28 20.49 19.09
C VAL A 205 -18.38 19.60 19.94
N ALA A 206 -17.06 19.64 19.75
CA ALA A 206 -16.11 18.80 20.49
C ALA A 206 -16.18 19.06 22.01
N MET A 207 -16.22 20.33 22.42
CA MET A 207 -16.30 20.71 23.83
C MET A 207 -17.62 20.29 24.48
N SER A 208 -18.74 20.49 23.76
CA SER A 208 -20.09 20.19 24.26
C SER A 208 -20.41 18.70 24.39
N ARG A 209 -19.48 17.79 24.01
CA ARG A 209 -19.67 16.35 24.24
C ARG A 209 -19.35 15.93 25.68
N ALA A 210 -18.65 16.77 26.45
CA ALA A 210 -18.21 16.45 27.80
C ALA A 210 -19.31 16.71 28.85
N LYS A 211 -19.62 15.72 29.68
CA LYS A 211 -20.56 15.86 30.81
C LYS A 211 -19.90 16.42 32.06
N THR A 212 -18.70 15.95 32.38
CA THR A 212 -18.05 16.25 33.68
C THR A 212 -16.62 16.77 33.55
N ARG A 213 -15.84 16.26 32.58
CA ARG A 213 -14.42 16.62 32.43
C ARG A 213 -14.07 16.88 30.97
N LEU A 214 -13.37 17.98 30.74
CA LEU A 214 -12.87 18.36 29.43
C LEU A 214 -11.37 18.65 29.54
N SER A 215 -10.56 18.06 28.66
CA SER A 215 -9.12 18.25 28.64
C SER A 215 -8.63 18.48 27.21
N PHE A 216 -7.74 19.45 27.04
CA PHE A 216 -7.14 19.80 25.75
C PHE A 216 -5.67 19.44 25.75
N TYR A 217 -5.18 18.89 24.63
CA TYR A 217 -3.79 18.52 24.44
C TYR A 217 -3.25 19.15 23.16
N GLY A 218 -2.14 19.86 23.26
CA GLY A 218 -1.43 20.43 22.13
C GLY A 218 0.08 20.30 22.33
N ALA A 219 0.78 19.89 21.28
CA ALA A 219 2.24 19.82 21.31
C ALA A 219 2.81 21.24 21.13
N THR A 220 3.78 21.63 21.96
CA THR A 220 4.41 22.96 21.90
C THR A 220 5.61 23.03 20.96
N SER A 221 6.09 21.88 20.47
CA SER A 221 7.16 21.77 19.48
C SER A 221 6.90 20.64 18.48
N THR A 222 7.49 20.74 17.30
CA THR A 222 7.53 19.65 16.31
C THR A 222 8.68 18.68 16.59
N SER A 223 8.74 17.57 15.86
CA SER A 223 9.86 16.60 15.91
C SER A 223 11.23 17.24 15.67
N ASN A 224 11.26 18.33 14.90
CA ASN A 224 12.48 19.04 14.54
C ASN A 224 12.77 20.22 15.49
N GLY A 225 12.13 20.27 16.66
CA GLY A 225 12.33 21.31 17.69
C GLY A 225 11.69 22.67 17.39
N ARG A 226 10.97 22.83 16.27
CA ARG A 226 10.31 24.11 15.93
C ARG A 226 9.12 24.35 16.85
N ALA A 227 8.99 25.57 17.39
CA ALA A 227 7.82 25.97 18.16
C ALA A 227 6.52 25.75 17.38
N ARG A 228 5.54 25.10 18.04
CA ARG A 228 4.23 24.79 17.48
C ARG A 228 3.16 25.51 18.28
N PRO A 229 2.54 26.58 17.74
CA PRO A 229 1.55 27.35 18.47
C PRO A 229 0.28 26.53 18.75
N LEU A 230 -0.31 26.78 19.91
CA LEU A 230 -1.61 26.23 20.30
C LEU A 230 -2.74 26.87 19.48
N SER A 231 -3.93 26.26 19.53
CA SER A 231 -5.12 26.82 18.88
C SER A 231 -5.52 28.15 19.50
N PRO A 232 -5.84 29.19 18.70
CA PRO A 232 -6.35 30.47 19.22
C PRO A 232 -7.73 30.32 19.88
N PHE A 233 -8.45 29.22 19.65
CA PHE A 233 -9.73 28.97 20.31
C PHE A 233 -9.59 28.77 21.82
N LEU A 234 -8.42 28.36 22.31
CA LEU A 234 -8.15 28.27 23.74
C LEU A 234 -8.21 29.63 24.45
N ASP A 235 -7.89 30.72 23.74
CA ASP A 235 -7.92 32.06 24.31
C ASP A 235 -9.35 32.60 24.44
N ARG A 236 -10.32 31.99 23.74
CA ARG A 236 -11.74 32.39 23.73
C ARG A 236 -12.59 31.73 24.81
N ILE A 237 -12.15 30.59 25.36
CA ILE A 237 -12.95 29.77 26.30
C ILE A 237 -12.74 30.14 27.78
N GLY A 238 -11.96 31.18 28.06
CA GLY A 238 -11.70 31.67 29.41
C GLY A 238 -10.50 30.98 30.09
N PRO A 239 -10.38 31.06 31.43
CA PRO A 239 -9.22 30.57 32.15
C PRO A 239 -9.13 29.04 32.09
N VAL A 240 -8.13 28.53 31.37
CA VAL A 240 -7.79 27.10 31.33
C VAL A 240 -6.58 26.84 32.22
N GLN A 241 -6.67 25.85 33.11
CA GLN A 241 -5.49 25.39 33.85
C GLN A 241 -4.49 24.76 32.88
N ARG A 242 -3.32 25.39 32.72
CA ARG A 242 -2.25 24.89 31.85
C ARG A 242 -1.28 24.04 32.67
N ARG A 243 -1.01 22.82 32.18
CA ARG A 243 0.00 21.92 32.74
C ARG A 243 0.88 21.40 31.61
N THR A 244 2.20 21.60 31.75
CA THR A 244 3.17 20.96 30.87
C THR A 244 3.34 19.51 31.29
N VAL A 245 3.30 18.60 30.31
CA VAL A 245 3.49 17.16 30.52
C VAL A 245 4.54 16.68 29.53
N THR A 246 5.51 15.90 30.02
CA THR A 246 6.44 15.17 29.16
C THR A 246 5.85 13.78 28.91
N PRO A 247 5.37 13.47 27.70
CA PRO A 247 4.80 12.16 27.42
C PRO A 247 5.91 11.10 27.35
N THR A 248 5.61 9.88 27.79
CA THR A 248 6.44 8.72 27.47
C THR A 248 6.33 8.46 25.97
N THR A 249 7.44 8.58 25.26
CA THR A 249 7.52 8.29 23.81
C THR A 249 7.87 6.84 23.51
N VAL A 250 8.21 6.06 24.54
CA VAL A 250 8.45 4.63 24.43
C VAL A 250 7.10 3.95 24.25
N MET A 251 6.78 3.60 23.01
CA MET A 251 5.72 2.63 22.75
C MET A 251 6.22 1.22 23.10
N PRO A 252 5.35 0.33 23.59
CA PRO A 252 5.70 -1.08 23.60
C PRO A 252 6.05 -1.51 22.18
N CYS A 253 7.09 -2.33 22.05
CA CYS A 253 7.49 -2.94 20.78
C CYS A 253 6.25 -3.57 20.14
N ALA A 254 5.98 -3.23 18.89
CA ALA A 254 4.82 -3.80 18.22
C ALA A 254 5.04 -5.33 18.11
N PRO A 255 4.01 -6.18 18.29
CA PRO A 255 4.20 -7.63 18.28
C PRO A 255 4.85 -8.17 16.99
N ASP A 256 4.75 -7.42 15.90
CA ASP A 256 5.30 -7.69 14.58
C ASP A 256 6.71 -7.13 14.33
N GLU A 257 7.33 -6.48 15.32
CA GLU A 257 8.73 -6.03 15.31
C GLU A 257 9.72 -7.12 15.80
N ALA A 258 9.23 -8.30 16.14
CA ALA A 258 10.10 -9.43 16.49
C ALA A 258 11.08 -9.72 15.35
N LEU A 259 12.38 -9.71 15.66
CA LEU A 259 13.44 -10.04 14.72
C LEU A 259 13.30 -11.52 14.32
N ILE A 260 13.26 -11.76 13.02
CA ILE A 260 13.30 -13.10 12.44
C ILE A 260 14.75 -13.35 12.02
N THR A 261 15.42 -14.26 12.70
CA THR A 261 16.74 -14.73 12.27
C THR A 261 16.58 -15.52 10.97
N VAL A 262 17.39 -15.20 9.97
CA VAL A 262 17.39 -15.89 8.67
C VAL A 262 18.81 -16.35 8.40
N ASP A 263 18.99 -17.66 8.33
CA ASP A 263 20.25 -18.27 7.94
C ASP A 263 20.18 -18.70 6.47
N PHE A 264 21.11 -18.20 5.66
CA PHE A 264 21.20 -18.55 4.25
C PHE A 264 22.17 -19.72 4.06
N SER A 265 21.76 -20.72 3.28
CA SER A 265 22.69 -21.73 2.78
C SER A 265 23.45 -21.17 1.59
N GLY A 266 24.72 -20.80 1.80
CA GLY A 266 25.56 -20.17 0.78
C GLY A 266 25.36 -18.66 0.67
N THR A 267 25.94 -18.05 -0.37
CA THR A 267 25.87 -16.60 -0.57
C THR A 267 24.51 -16.22 -1.15
N PRO A 268 23.68 -15.45 -0.42
CA PRO A 268 22.38 -15.06 -0.94
C PRO A 268 22.54 -14.08 -2.09
N ARG A 269 21.70 -14.24 -3.12
CA ARG A 269 21.66 -13.42 -4.33
C ARG A 269 20.32 -12.72 -4.45
N PHE A 270 20.34 -11.40 -4.54
CA PHE A 270 19.12 -10.60 -4.67
C PHE A 270 19.22 -9.61 -5.82
N SER A 271 18.11 -9.43 -6.53
CA SER A 271 18.00 -8.37 -7.52
C SER A 271 17.92 -7.00 -6.84
N SER A 272 18.33 -5.95 -7.56
CA SER A 272 18.17 -4.57 -7.07
C SER A 272 16.72 -4.19 -6.70
N ASP A 273 15.71 -4.77 -7.37
CA ASP A 273 14.29 -4.56 -7.01
C ASP A 273 13.94 -5.23 -5.68
N ALA A 274 14.51 -6.41 -5.41
CA ALA A 274 14.33 -7.10 -4.14
C ALA A 274 14.97 -6.30 -2.98
N VAL A 275 16.18 -5.77 -3.18
CA VAL A 275 16.85 -4.92 -2.19
C VAL A 275 16.06 -3.63 -1.91
N ALA A 276 15.60 -2.95 -2.96
CA ALA A 276 14.76 -1.75 -2.80
C ALA A 276 13.42 -2.07 -2.10
N LEU A 277 12.85 -3.27 -2.32
CA LEU A 277 11.67 -3.72 -1.61
C LEU A 277 11.95 -3.95 -0.12
N TYR A 278 13.13 -4.48 0.23
CA TYR A 278 13.54 -4.65 1.63
C TYR A 278 13.66 -3.32 2.36
N GLU A 279 14.35 -2.34 1.75
CA GLU A 279 14.51 -1.00 2.35
C GLU A 279 13.17 -0.28 2.55
N SER A 280 12.23 -0.45 1.61
CA SER A 280 10.90 0.17 1.72
C SER A 280 9.96 -0.60 2.66
N CYS A 281 10.04 -1.93 2.70
CA CYS A 281 9.20 -2.79 3.52
C CYS A 281 9.80 -4.20 3.69
N SER A 282 10.59 -4.39 4.75
CA SER A 282 11.23 -5.67 5.11
C SER A 282 10.22 -6.83 5.23
N ARG A 283 9.04 -6.57 5.79
CA ARG A 283 7.97 -7.59 5.90
C ARG A 283 7.44 -8.04 4.53
N ARG A 284 7.34 -7.14 3.56
CA ARG A 284 6.91 -7.50 2.21
C ARG A 284 8.00 -8.24 1.45
N PHE A 285 9.26 -7.88 1.67
CA PHE A 285 10.41 -8.64 1.17
C PHE A 285 10.40 -10.08 1.68
N LEU A 286 10.21 -10.29 3.00
CA LEU A 286 10.06 -11.62 3.60
C LEU A 286 9.02 -12.45 2.86
N TYR A 287 7.80 -11.93 2.66
CA TYR A 287 6.75 -12.69 1.97
C TYR A 287 7.02 -12.94 0.49
N THR A 288 7.71 -12.02 -0.20
CA THR A 288 7.85 -12.05 -1.66
C THR A 288 9.10 -12.82 -2.09
N HIS A 289 10.24 -12.61 -1.44
CA HIS A 289 11.54 -13.14 -1.87
C HIS A 289 12.02 -14.31 -1.01
N LEU A 290 11.74 -14.32 0.29
CA LEU A 290 12.16 -15.41 1.18
C LEU A 290 11.13 -16.53 1.22
N LEU A 291 9.91 -16.23 1.68
CA LEU A 291 8.83 -17.22 1.75
C LEU A 291 8.23 -17.55 0.37
N GLN A 292 8.35 -16.61 -0.58
CA GLN A 292 7.76 -16.69 -1.93
C GLN A 292 6.26 -17.05 -1.93
N VAL A 293 5.52 -16.54 -0.94
CA VAL A 293 4.06 -16.75 -0.76
C VAL A 293 3.23 -15.62 -1.37
N GLY A 294 3.80 -14.90 -2.34
CA GLY A 294 3.12 -13.81 -3.02
C GLY A 294 1.93 -14.31 -3.84
N GLY A 295 0.76 -13.69 -3.67
CA GLY A 295 -0.40 -13.98 -4.51
C GLY A 295 -0.25 -13.44 -5.93
N ARG A 296 -0.85 -14.11 -6.92
CA ARG A 296 -1.02 -13.54 -8.27
C ARG A 296 -1.82 -12.25 -8.17
N ARG A 297 -1.22 -11.13 -8.61
CA ARG A 297 -1.98 -9.87 -8.82
C ARG A 297 -2.99 -10.12 -9.93
N ARG A 298 -4.23 -9.62 -9.75
CA ARG A 298 -5.13 -9.48 -10.90
C ARG A 298 -4.51 -8.49 -11.87
N THR A 299 -4.10 -9.00 -13.03
CA THR A 299 -3.55 -8.19 -14.11
C THR A 299 -4.70 -7.44 -14.78
N SER A 300 -4.65 -6.11 -14.78
CA SER A 300 -5.58 -5.29 -15.56
C SER A 300 -5.09 -5.19 -17.00
N SER A 301 -5.97 -4.84 -17.93
CA SER A 301 -5.60 -4.57 -19.33
C SER A 301 -4.48 -3.52 -19.42
N PHE A 302 -4.53 -2.48 -18.58
CA PHE A 302 -3.46 -1.49 -18.44
C PHE A 302 -2.11 -2.09 -17.98
N MET A 303 -2.13 -3.08 -17.08
CA MET A 303 -0.90 -3.78 -16.68
C MET A 303 -0.39 -4.69 -17.81
N GLN A 304 -1.29 -5.38 -18.52
CA GLN A 304 -0.92 -6.19 -19.68
C GLN A 304 -0.28 -5.34 -20.79
N MET A 305 -0.77 -4.13 -21.05
CA MET A 305 -0.15 -3.20 -21.99
C MET A 305 1.30 -2.90 -21.58
N HIS A 306 1.56 -2.61 -20.30
CA HIS A 306 2.93 -2.40 -19.83
C HIS A 306 3.82 -3.65 -19.93
N GLU A 307 3.26 -4.86 -19.75
CA GLU A 307 3.99 -6.10 -19.99
C GLU A 307 4.30 -6.32 -21.48
N ALA A 308 3.37 -5.97 -22.39
CA ALA A 308 3.64 -6.00 -23.83
C ALA A 308 4.81 -5.07 -24.19
N ILE A 309 4.80 -3.84 -23.67
CA ILE A 309 5.91 -2.89 -23.87
C ILE A 309 7.23 -3.46 -23.32
N ARG A 310 7.19 -4.14 -22.16
CA ARG A 310 8.38 -4.78 -21.56
C ARG A 310 8.95 -5.87 -22.43
N GLU A 311 8.10 -6.70 -23.01
CA GLU A 311 8.50 -7.75 -23.93
C GLU A 311 9.15 -7.17 -25.19
N VAL A 312 8.50 -6.19 -25.82
CA VAL A 312 8.99 -5.58 -27.05
C VAL A 312 10.33 -4.87 -26.82
N TYR A 313 10.48 -4.04 -25.78
CA TYR A 313 11.76 -3.36 -25.58
C TYR A 313 12.88 -4.35 -25.25
N ARG A 314 12.60 -5.44 -24.53
CA ARG A 314 13.61 -6.46 -24.23
C ARG A 314 14.06 -7.19 -25.50
N ALA A 315 13.12 -7.53 -26.39
CA ALA A 315 13.47 -8.07 -27.70
C ALA A 315 14.37 -7.10 -28.48
N LEU A 316 14.03 -5.81 -28.50
CA LEU A 316 14.86 -4.76 -29.11
C LEU A 316 16.21 -4.50 -28.42
N VAL A 317 16.38 -4.92 -27.16
CA VAL A 317 17.69 -4.91 -26.48
C VAL A 317 18.54 -6.08 -26.97
N VAL A 318 17.94 -7.26 -27.08
CA VAL A 318 18.61 -8.50 -27.53
C VAL A 318 19.00 -8.43 -29.01
N GLU A 319 18.17 -7.86 -29.88
CA GLU A 319 18.51 -7.60 -31.28
C GLU A 319 19.72 -6.64 -31.42
N GLY A 320 19.97 -5.82 -30.40
CA GLY A 320 21.11 -4.92 -30.36
C GLY A 320 21.08 -3.91 -31.52
N ASN A 321 22.14 -3.89 -32.33
CA ASN A 321 22.26 -3.01 -33.50
C ASN A 321 21.72 -3.66 -34.79
N ALA A 322 21.29 -4.92 -34.76
CA ALA A 322 20.63 -5.55 -35.89
C ALA A 322 19.21 -4.97 -35.96
N HIS A 323 19.01 -3.91 -36.72
CA HIS A 323 17.69 -3.30 -36.95
C HIS A 323 16.82 -4.21 -37.83
N THR A 324 16.49 -5.40 -37.34
CA THR A 324 15.88 -6.47 -38.14
C THR A 324 14.39 -6.64 -37.87
N GLY A 325 13.86 -6.22 -36.72
CA GLY A 325 12.44 -6.31 -36.37
C GLY A 325 11.67 -5.01 -36.56
N ASP A 326 10.48 -5.09 -37.18
CA ASP A 326 9.47 -4.03 -37.06
C ASP A 326 8.87 -4.10 -35.64
N TRP A 327 9.23 -3.14 -34.79
CA TRP A 327 8.72 -3.09 -33.41
C TRP A 327 7.20 -2.98 -33.35
N GLN A 328 6.55 -2.49 -34.41
CA GLN A 328 5.08 -2.42 -34.50
C GLN A 328 4.46 -3.81 -34.65
N GLU A 329 5.14 -4.70 -35.37
CA GLU A 329 4.76 -6.10 -35.52
C GLU A 329 4.96 -6.86 -34.19
N LEU A 330 6.12 -6.68 -33.53
CA LEU A 330 6.37 -7.24 -32.20
C LEU A 330 5.33 -6.75 -31.17
N LEU A 331 4.93 -5.48 -31.25
CA LEU A 331 3.89 -4.93 -30.38
C LEU A 331 2.52 -5.54 -30.66
N SER A 332 2.18 -5.77 -31.93
CA SER A 332 0.92 -6.41 -32.33
C SER A 332 0.85 -7.84 -31.80
N GLN A 333 1.92 -8.62 -31.97
CA GLN A 333 2.03 -9.98 -31.44
C GLN A 333 1.97 -10.01 -29.90
N ALA A 334 2.65 -9.09 -29.22
CA ALA A 334 2.62 -8.99 -27.77
C ALA A 334 1.23 -8.62 -27.22
N PHE A 335 0.45 -7.84 -27.97
CA PHE A 335 -0.95 -7.51 -27.65
C PHE A 335 -1.89 -8.69 -27.89
N GLU A 336 -1.67 -9.47 -28.96
CA GLU A 336 -2.42 -10.70 -29.24
C GLU A 336 -2.21 -11.74 -28.15
N ALA A 337 -0.95 -12.03 -27.82
CA ALA A 337 -0.57 -12.99 -26.77
C ALA A 337 -1.17 -12.66 -25.39
N ARG A 338 -1.52 -11.40 -25.15
CA ARG A 338 -2.10 -10.91 -23.89
C ARG A 338 -3.61 -10.67 -23.95
N GLY A 339 -4.26 -10.96 -25.08
CA GLY A 339 -5.70 -10.74 -25.27
C GLY A 339 -6.11 -9.26 -25.30
N LEU A 340 -5.17 -8.34 -25.52
CA LEU A 340 -5.46 -6.90 -25.58
C LEU A 340 -6.14 -6.49 -26.89
N HIS A 341 -5.94 -7.28 -27.95
CA HIS A 341 -6.52 -7.05 -29.27
C HIS A 341 -8.05 -7.05 -29.28
N GLU A 342 -8.68 -7.78 -28.36
CA GLU A 342 -10.15 -7.84 -28.21
C GLU A 342 -10.72 -6.76 -27.29
N HIS A 343 -9.87 -5.91 -26.69
CA HIS A 343 -10.31 -4.93 -25.70
C HIS A 343 -10.91 -3.68 -26.36
N GLY A 344 -12.03 -3.17 -25.83
CA GLY A 344 -12.71 -1.98 -26.40
C GLY A 344 -11.94 -0.65 -26.35
N TYR A 345 -10.74 -0.63 -25.76
CA TYR A 345 -9.81 0.51 -25.71
C TYR A 345 -8.44 0.13 -26.31
N VAL A 346 -8.40 -0.84 -27.22
CA VAL A 346 -7.16 -1.35 -27.82
C VAL A 346 -6.37 -0.25 -28.51
N ASP A 347 -7.04 0.67 -29.21
CA ASP A 347 -6.40 1.75 -29.95
C ASP A 347 -5.68 2.71 -29.00
N ASP A 348 -6.31 3.10 -27.89
CA ASP A 348 -5.69 3.94 -26.85
C ASP A 348 -4.46 3.24 -26.24
N TYR A 349 -4.56 1.93 -25.97
CA TYR A 349 -3.42 1.15 -25.45
C TYR A 349 -2.28 1.06 -26.47
N ARG A 350 -2.59 0.89 -27.75
CA ARG A 350 -1.59 0.87 -28.83
C ARG A 350 -0.92 2.22 -28.98
N GLU A 351 -1.66 3.33 -28.97
CA GLU A 351 -1.10 4.68 -29.06
C GLU A 351 -0.16 4.99 -27.88
N MET A 352 -0.58 4.65 -26.65
CA MET A 352 0.27 4.80 -25.46
C MET A 352 1.54 3.95 -25.55
N ALA A 353 1.42 2.68 -25.96
CA ALA A 353 2.55 1.78 -26.09
C ALA A 353 3.53 2.23 -27.19
N ALA A 354 3.00 2.63 -28.35
CA ALA A 354 3.76 3.17 -29.45
C ALA A 354 4.55 4.43 -29.04
N THR A 355 3.91 5.35 -28.32
CA THR A 355 4.59 6.56 -27.81
C THR A 355 5.77 6.20 -26.90
N MET A 356 5.61 5.23 -26.00
CA MET A 356 6.68 4.80 -25.08
C MET A 356 7.84 4.09 -25.81
N LEU A 357 7.52 3.21 -26.77
CA LEU A 357 8.53 2.50 -27.56
C LEU A 357 9.26 3.44 -28.53
N GLN A 358 8.56 4.38 -29.14
CA GLN A 358 9.17 5.41 -29.97
C GLN A 358 10.13 6.27 -29.15
N TYR A 359 9.74 6.69 -27.94
CA TYR A 359 10.64 7.41 -27.04
C TYR A 359 11.88 6.57 -26.66
N PHE A 360 11.69 5.27 -26.39
CA PHE A 360 12.81 4.36 -26.12
C PHE A 360 13.79 4.29 -27.30
N LEU A 361 13.30 4.10 -28.53
CA LEU A 361 14.11 4.05 -29.74
C LEU A 361 14.83 5.38 -29.99
N THR A 362 14.12 6.50 -29.95
CA THR A 362 14.72 7.85 -30.14
C THR A 362 15.79 8.14 -29.08
N SER A 363 15.66 7.61 -27.87
CA SER A 363 16.71 7.76 -26.85
C SER A 363 18.04 7.08 -27.21
N ARG A 364 17.99 6.08 -28.09
CA ARG A 364 19.14 5.31 -28.61
C ARG A 364 19.70 5.86 -29.92
N ASP A 365 19.07 6.86 -30.55
CA ASP A 365 19.53 7.40 -31.83
C ASP A 365 20.99 7.82 -31.78
N GLY A 366 21.80 7.30 -32.72
CA GLY A 366 23.24 7.56 -32.79
C GLY A 366 24.07 6.92 -31.68
N ALA A 367 23.52 5.95 -30.94
CA ALA A 367 24.26 5.15 -29.97
C ALA A 367 24.67 3.79 -30.54
N TYR A 368 25.77 3.24 -30.03
CA TYR A 368 26.15 1.84 -30.23
C TYR A 368 25.59 1.01 -29.08
N ILE A 369 24.69 0.07 -29.37
CA ILE A 369 24.07 -0.79 -28.35
C ILE A 369 25.03 -1.91 -27.95
N GLU A 370 25.19 -2.13 -26.66
CA GLU A 370 25.94 -3.24 -26.07
C GLU A 370 24.96 -4.23 -25.43
N GLU A 371 25.31 -5.52 -25.43
CA GLU A 371 24.54 -6.53 -24.71
C GLU A 371 24.65 -6.30 -23.18
N PRO A 372 23.54 -6.20 -22.43
CA PRO A 372 23.58 -6.03 -20.99
C PRO A 372 24.15 -7.26 -20.29
N ALA A 373 25.32 -7.11 -19.67
CA ALA A 373 25.90 -8.12 -18.79
C ALA A 373 25.38 -7.97 -17.35
N THR A 374 25.08 -9.08 -16.70
CA THR A 374 24.80 -9.11 -15.26
C THR A 374 26.04 -8.66 -14.47
N LEU A 375 25.82 -7.71 -13.56
CA LEU A 375 26.84 -7.21 -12.64
C LEU A 375 26.64 -7.83 -11.27
N TYR A 376 27.74 -8.30 -10.66
CA TYR A 376 27.76 -8.82 -9.30
C TYR A 376 28.50 -7.85 -8.40
N ILE A 377 27.85 -7.47 -7.31
CA ILE A 377 28.41 -6.52 -6.33
C ILE A 377 28.43 -7.21 -4.97
N GLU A 378 29.62 -7.39 -4.43
CA GLU A 378 29.80 -7.97 -3.09
C GLU A 378 29.68 -6.89 -2.01
N ILE A 379 28.80 -7.15 -1.04
CA ILE A 379 28.43 -6.24 0.02
C ILE A 379 28.26 -7.01 1.33
N ASP A 380 29.15 -6.75 2.29
CA ASP A 380 29.13 -7.36 3.63
C ASP A 380 28.95 -8.89 3.61
N GLY A 381 29.63 -9.56 2.66
CA GLY A 381 29.55 -11.02 2.45
C GLY A 381 28.32 -11.51 1.67
N ASN A 382 27.44 -10.61 1.24
CA ASN A 382 26.27 -10.90 0.40
C ASN A 382 26.50 -10.42 -1.04
N GLU A 383 25.93 -11.12 -2.02
CA GLU A 383 26.11 -10.79 -3.43
C GLU A 383 24.82 -10.18 -4.01
N ILE A 384 24.91 -8.95 -4.52
CA ILE A 384 23.79 -8.30 -5.19
C ILE A 384 23.96 -8.50 -6.70
N GLU A 385 22.93 -9.06 -7.31
CA GLU A 385 22.85 -9.24 -8.75
C GLU A 385 22.10 -8.05 -9.38
N VAL A 386 22.76 -7.35 -10.31
CA VAL A 386 22.19 -6.23 -11.03
C VAL A 386 22.35 -6.45 -12.52
N THR A 387 21.27 -6.83 -13.18
CA THR A 387 21.20 -6.84 -14.65
C THR A 387 20.61 -5.52 -15.13
N PRO A 388 21.37 -4.69 -15.88
CA PRO A 388 20.82 -3.52 -16.54
C PRO A 388 19.76 -3.92 -17.57
N ASP A 389 18.75 -3.09 -17.77
CA ASP A 389 17.77 -3.33 -18.83
C ASP A 389 18.32 -2.95 -20.22
N ASP A 390 19.27 -2.00 -20.26
CA ASP A 390 19.83 -1.46 -21.51
C ASP A 390 21.23 -0.87 -21.27
N VAL A 391 22.14 -1.12 -22.21
CA VAL A 391 23.53 -0.61 -22.19
C VAL A 391 23.88 -0.09 -23.58
N PHE A 392 24.40 1.13 -23.67
CA PHE A 392 24.80 1.72 -24.94
C PHE A 392 25.88 2.78 -24.79
N VAL A 393 26.68 2.99 -25.83
CA VAL A 393 27.70 4.05 -25.89
C VAL A 393 27.22 5.15 -26.81
N LYS A 394 27.21 6.40 -26.32
CA LYS A 394 26.81 7.59 -27.09
C LYS A 394 27.77 8.73 -26.80
N ALA A 395 28.27 9.38 -27.84
CA ALA A 395 29.22 10.50 -27.73
C ALA A 395 30.41 10.22 -26.78
N GLY A 396 30.98 9.00 -26.87
CA GLY A 396 32.13 8.57 -26.05
C GLY A 396 31.81 8.24 -24.59
N SER A 397 30.55 8.33 -24.17
CA SER A 397 30.10 7.94 -22.82
C SER A 397 29.34 6.62 -22.85
N ARG A 398 29.71 5.69 -21.96
CA ARG A 398 28.97 4.44 -21.76
C ARG A 398 27.81 4.69 -20.80
N HIS A 399 26.60 4.36 -21.22
CA HIS A 399 25.37 4.50 -20.48
C HIS A 399 24.83 3.13 -20.08
N ILE A 400 24.59 2.95 -18.79
CA ILE A 400 23.95 1.77 -18.20
C ILE A 400 22.65 2.26 -17.56
N ARG A 401 21.50 1.69 -17.94
CA ARG A 401 20.21 2.18 -17.45
C ARG A 401 19.20 1.09 -17.13
N ARG A 402 18.26 1.45 -16.27
CA ARG A 402 17.02 0.71 -16.02
C ARG A 402 15.85 1.36 -16.72
N VAL A 403 14.99 0.56 -17.36
CA VAL A 403 13.86 1.03 -18.16
C VAL A 403 12.57 0.84 -17.35
N ARG A 404 11.80 1.92 -17.20
CA ARG A 404 10.50 1.87 -16.52
C ARG A 404 9.40 2.41 -17.45
N THR A 405 8.31 1.68 -17.54
CA THR A 405 7.16 1.99 -18.40
C THR A 405 6.08 2.83 -17.71
N GLY A 406 6.15 3.04 -16.39
CA GLY A 406 5.20 3.87 -15.63
C GLY A 406 5.51 5.36 -15.67
N HIS A 407 4.69 6.18 -15.01
CA HIS A 407 4.97 7.62 -14.86
C HIS A 407 6.18 7.90 -13.96
N ALA A 408 7.07 8.78 -14.42
CA ALA A 408 8.10 9.36 -13.58
C ALA A 408 7.43 10.15 -12.42
N PRO A 409 7.77 9.87 -11.15
CA PRO A 409 7.22 10.64 -10.04
C PRO A 409 7.70 12.10 -10.09
N SER A 410 6.91 12.98 -9.47
CA SER A 410 7.08 14.44 -9.53
C SER A 410 8.27 14.99 -8.72
N ARG A 411 8.91 14.12 -7.92
CA ARG A 411 10.18 14.38 -7.25
C ARG A 411 11.25 13.63 -8.03
N ASP A 412 12.41 14.27 -8.24
CA ASP A 412 13.55 13.55 -8.78
C ASP A 412 13.79 12.32 -7.91
N ILE A 413 13.72 11.16 -8.56
CA ILE A 413 14.20 9.91 -8.00
C ILE A 413 15.70 10.09 -7.83
N LYS A 414 16.08 10.59 -6.66
CA LYS A 414 17.31 10.16 -5.98
C LYS A 414 17.06 8.81 -5.29
N ASP A 415 16.18 7.98 -5.86
CA ASP A 415 15.69 6.71 -5.33
C ASP A 415 16.18 5.59 -6.26
N VAL A 416 17.45 5.28 -6.12
CA VAL A 416 17.79 3.87 -6.00
C VAL A 416 17.64 3.59 -4.52
N GLY A 417 17.09 2.45 -4.12
CA GLY A 417 17.24 1.92 -2.75
C GLY A 417 18.71 1.55 -2.45
N LEU A 418 19.61 2.50 -2.73
CA LEU A 418 21.06 2.51 -2.63
C LEU A 418 21.58 3.96 -2.40
N LEU A 419 20.73 5.00 -2.47
CA LEU A 419 21.16 6.40 -2.36
C LEU A 419 21.15 6.95 -0.92
N HIS A 420 20.55 6.23 0.04
CA HIS A 420 20.58 6.58 1.47
C HIS A 420 21.42 5.64 2.34
N SER A 421 22.11 4.67 1.75
CA SER A 421 22.93 3.68 2.45
C SER A 421 24.43 3.87 2.18
N PRO A 422 25.35 3.42 3.06
CA PRO A 422 26.79 3.24 2.78
C PRO A 422 27.13 2.61 1.41
N TRP A 423 26.16 1.95 0.74
CA TRP A 423 26.25 1.39 -0.61
C TRP A 423 26.61 2.37 -1.74
N ARG A 424 26.23 3.66 -1.63
CA ARG A 424 26.48 4.67 -2.69
C ARG A 424 27.96 4.91 -2.97
N LEU A 425 28.78 4.97 -1.91
CA LEU A 425 30.20 5.35 -2.00
C LEU A 425 31.04 4.27 -2.69
N LYS A 426 30.74 2.99 -2.42
CA LYS A 426 31.42 1.84 -3.05
C LYS A 426 31.08 1.75 -4.55
N LEU A 427 29.82 1.92 -4.92
CA LEU A 427 29.37 1.86 -6.32
C LEU A 427 29.89 3.03 -7.18
N SER A 428 29.90 4.25 -6.65
CA SER A 428 30.46 5.40 -7.37
C SER A 428 31.97 5.33 -7.56
N SER A 429 32.68 4.61 -6.69
CA SER A 429 34.14 4.44 -6.78
C SER A 429 34.57 3.45 -7.86
N GLN A 430 33.71 2.49 -8.22
CA GLN A 430 34.00 1.49 -9.24
C GLN A 430 33.48 1.86 -10.64
N MET A 431 32.45 2.72 -10.77
CA MET A 431 31.89 3.09 -12.08
C MET A 431 31.37 4.56 -12.14
N PRO A 432 32.16 5.50 -12.68
CA PRO A 432 31.87 6.95 -12.56
C PRO A 432 30.76 7.53 -13.46
N SER A 433 30.31 6.85 -14.53
CA SER A 433 29.36 7.39 -15.53
C SER A 433 28.02 6.62 -15.55
N TRP A 434 27.21 6.77 -14.51
CA TRP A 434 25.90 6.09 -14.40
C TRP A 434 24.73 7.06 -14.56
N ASN A 435 23.81 6.77 -15.49
CA ASN A 435 22.55 7.50 -15.67
C ASN A 435 21.38 6.57 -15.26
N TRP A 436 20.94 6.69 -14.01
CA TRP A 436 20.31 5.59 -13.26
C TRP A 436 18.92 5.11 -13.76
N PHE A 437 18.09 5.96 -14.39
CA PHE A 437 16.76 5.56 -14.84
C PHE A 437 16.32 6.29 -16.11
N THR A 438 15.78 5.55 -17.08
CA THR A 438 14.98 6.12 -18.17
C THR A 438 13.52 5.73 -17.96
N TRP A 439 12.68 6.75 -17.79
CA TRP A 439 11.23 6.61 -17.78
C TRP A 439 10.74 6.79 -19.21
N LEU A 440 10.00 5.81 -19.73
CA LEU A 440 9.48 5.89 -21.10
C LEU A 440 8.30 6.85 -21.25
N THR A 441 7.74 7.32 -20.13
CA THR A 441 6.79 8.42 -20.13
C THR A 441 7.53 9.76 -19.99
N PRO A 442 7.15 10.81 -20.73
CA PRO A 442 7.69 12.15 -20.53
C PRO A 442 7.49 12.61 -19.07
N LYS A 443 8.50 13.29 -18.48
CA LYS A 443 8.28 14.00 -17.21
C LYS A 443 7.14 15.02 -17.45
N PRO A 444 6.14 15.13 -16.55
CA PRO A 444 5.20 16.24 -16.62
C PRO A 444 6.00 17.53 -16.55
N LYS A 445 5.96 18.34 -17.61
CA LYS A 445 6.52 19.70 -17.56
C LYS A 445 5.86 20.38 -16.36
N ARG A 446 6.65 20.81 -15.38
CA ARG A 446 6.17 21.80 -14.40
C ARG A 446 5.89 23.06 -15.21
N SER A 447 4.64 23.25 -15.63
CA SER A 447 4.19 24.53 -16.16
C SER A 447 4.14 25.51 -14.98
N ASN A 448 5.26 26.17 -14.71
CA ASN A 448 5.23 27.49 -14.08
C ASN A 448 4.83 28.48 -15.19
N SER A 449 3.54 28.61 -15.44
CA SER A 449 2.97 29.78 -16.10
C SER A 449 1.62 30.11 -15.46
N PRO A 450 1.41 31.37 -15.04
CA PRO A 450 0.14 31.82 -14.51
C PRO A 450 -0.78 32.02 -15.71
N ILE A 451 -1.74 31.12 -15.92
CA ILE A 451 -2.83 31.38 -16.85
C ILE A 451 -3.80 32.29 -16.10
N LYS A 452 -3.63 33.60 -16.32
CA LYS A 452 -4.74 34.55 -16.25
C LYS A 452 -5.74 34.15 -17.34
N ASN A 453 -6.96 33.89 -16.94
CA ASN A 453 -8.17 34.31 -17.63
C ASN A 453 -9.17 34.69 -16.56
#